data_AF-A0AAF0E5G9-F1
#
_entry.id   AF-A0AAF0E5G9-F1
#
_cell.length_a   1.000
_cell.length_b   1.000
_cell.length_c   1.000
_cell.angle_alpha   90.00
_cell.angle_beta   90.00
_cell.angle_gamma   90.00
#
_symmetry.space_group_name_H-M   'P 1'
#
loop_
_entity.id
_entity.type
_entity.pdbx_description
1 polymer ?
#
loop_
_entity_poly.entity_id
_entity_poly.type
_entity_poly.pdbx_seq_one_letter_code
_entity_poly.pdbx_strand_id
1 'polypeptide(L)'
;MLSNAHAMLVFEYLHKFVALSSTYVGARLHEDAVKKNFMLIYELLDETMDFGFPQNSDLSDLKMLITSESIRVGERYKSEMGPSLQPTAPEPIQRSWRRSDIKYRKNKCFVDVVETLHLLVSPQGQVLQADVDGKVLMRALLSGVPECSMGINADLSSLLNTQGVLDTGTNPLVDCTLHPCVTLGRLGGDACLRFIPPDGEFELMRYRVLQNIRLPVRLNIVVDEVARQHIRYKLPDFVQHSMWQSEA
;
A
#
# COMPACT_ATOMS: atom_id res chain seq x y z
N MET A 1 -0.48 -24.71 27.53
CA MET A 1 -0.40 -23.23 27.64
C MET A 1 -1.49 -22.64 26.74
N LEU A 2 -2.68 -22.38 27.29
CA LEU A 2 -3.66 -21.53 26.60
C LEU A 2 -3.54 -20.15 27.24
N SER A 3 -2.53 -19.40 26.78
CA SER A 3 -2.38 -17.99 27.15
C SER A 3 -3.44 -17.17 26.42
N ASN A 4 -3.89 -16.09 27.05
CA ASN A 4 -4.73 -15.06 26.43
C ASN A 4 -3.91 -14.31 25.37
N ALA A 5 -3.73 -14.94 24.20
CA ALA A 5 -2.95 -14.41 23.10
C ALA A 5 -3.68 -13.23 22.45
N HIS A 6 -2.92 -12.21 22.06
CA HIS A 6 -3.48 -11.04 21.39
C HIS A 6 -3.94 -11.42 19.98
N ALA A 7 -5.24 -11.63 19.79
CA ALA A 7 -5.81 -12.13 18.53
C ALA A 7 -5.39 -11.30 17.31
N MET A 8 -5.32 -9.97 17.46
CA MET A 8 -4.89 -9.09 16.36
C MET A 8 -3.41 -9.31 15.96
N LEU A 9 -2.53 -9.62 16.93
CA LEU A 9 -1.13 -9.91 16.63
C LEU A 9 -1.00 -11.20 15.84
N VAL A 10 -1.81 -12.21 16.19
CA VAL A 10 -1.87 -13.48 15.47
C VAL A 10 -2.32 -13.25 14.02
N PHE A 11 -3.39 -12.49 13.80
CA PHE A 11 -3.86 -12.19 12.44
C PHE A 11 -2.87 -11.36 11.64
N GLU A 12 -2.26 -10.33 12.23
CA GLU A 12 -1.26 -9.51 11.55
C GLU A 12 -0.06 -10.35 11.11
N TYR A 13 0.45 -11.21 12.00
CA TYR A 13 1.53 -12.12 11.68
C TYR A 13 1.13 -13.08 10.55
N LEU A 14 -0.04 -13.71 10.62
CA LEU A 14 -0.50 -14.64 9.58
C LEU A 14 -0.61 -13.96 8.21
N HIS A 15 -1.14 -12.74 8.16
CA HIS A 15 -1.22 -11.97 6.91
C HIS A 15 0.18 -11.61 6.36
N LYS A 16 1.09 -11.14 7.22
CA LYS A 16 2.48 -10.83 6.84
C LYS A 16 3.22 -12.07 6.36
N PHE A 17 3.10 -13.18 7.09
CA PHE A 17 3.74 -14.45 6.76
C PHE A 17 3.27 -15.00 5.41
N VAL A 18 1.96 -14.94 5.12
CA VAL A 18 1.41 -15.36 3.81
C VAL A 18 1.93 -14.46 2.68
N ALA A 19 1.99 -13.14 2.89
CA ALA A 19 2.51 -12.21 1.89
C ALA A 19 4.01 -12.43 1.61
N LEU A 20 4.80 -12.62 2.66
CA LEU A 20 6.23 -12.92 2.60
C LEU A 20 6.49 -14.24 1.87
N SER A 21 5.81 -15.31 2.29
CA SER A 21 5.92 -16.63 1.67
C SER A 21 5.52 -16.61 0.20
N SER A 22 4.46 -15.87 -0.16
CA SER A 22 4.07 -15.69 -1.58
C SER A 22 5.14 -14.94 -2.38
N THR A 23 5.83 -13.98 -1.77
CA THR A 23 6.92 -13.21 -2.39
C THR A 23 8.15 -14.08 -2.66
N TYR A 24 8.54 -14.92 -1.69
CA TYR A 24 9.66 -15.86 -1.84
C TYR A 24 9.39 -16.96 -2.86
N VAL A 25 8.18 -17.55 -2.82
CA VAL A 25 7.76 -18.57 -3.79
C VAL A 25 7.56 -17.96 -5.19
N GLY A 26 7.24 -16.66 -5.28
CA GLY A 26 6.98 -15.95 -6.53
C GLY A 26 5.61 -16.24 -7.15
N ALA A 27 4.71 -16.89 -6.39
CA ALA A 27 3.35 -17.22 -6.80
C ALA A 27 2.44 -17.24 -5.57
N ARG A 28 1.13 -17.26 -5.80
CA ARG A 28 0.15 -17.44 -4.72
C ARG A 28 0.38 -18.79 -4.04
N LEU A 29 0.32 -18.81 -2.71
CA LEU A 29 0.45 -20.04 -1.94
C LEU A 29 -0.72 -20.98 -2.20
N HIS A 30 -0.39 -22.13 -2.78
CA HIS A 30 -1.28 -23.27 -2.98
C HIS A 30 -0.61 -24.51 -2.37
N GLU A 31 -1.38 -25.57 -2.14
CA GLU A 31 -0.88 -26.80 -1.51
C GLU A 31 0.40 -27.34 -2.18
N ASP A 32 0.42 -27.43 -3.50
CA ASP A 32 1.59 -27.92 -4.25
C ASP A 32 2.81 -27.00 -4.12
N ALA A 33 2.60 -25.69 -4.03
CA ALA A 33 3.67 -24.72 -3.88
C ALA A 33 4.33 -24.84 -2.50
N VAL A 34 3.52 -25.11 -1.47
CA VAL A 34 4.01 -25.36 -0.11
C VAL A 34 4.78 -26.67 -0.04
N LYS A 35 4.24 -27.76 -0.60
CA LYS A 35 4.92 -29.07 -0.61
C LYS A 35 6.25 -29.04 -1.36
N LYS A 36 6.34 -28.28 -2.46
CA LYS A 36 7.57 -28.16 -3.25
C LYS A 36 8.64 -27.28 -2.58
N ASN A 37 8.23 -26.29 -1.78
CA ASN A 37 9.13 -25.33 -1.13
C ASN A 37 9.12 -25.46 0.40
N PHE A 38 8.88 -26.67 0.94
CA PHE A 38 8.69 -26.88 2.38
C PHE A 38 9.90 -26.47 3.22
N MET A 39 11.14 -26.70 2.73
CA MET A 39 12.36 -26.28 3.42
C MET A 39 12.41 -24.76 3.60
N LEU A 40 12.13 -24.01 2.53
CA LEU A 40 12.08 -22.55 2.53
C LEU A 40 11.00 -22.02 3.49
N ILE A 41 9.84 -22.67 3.54
CA ILE A 41 8.75 -22.28 4.45
C ILE A 41 9.13 -22.56 5.92
N TYR A 42 9.83 -23.66 6.21
CA TYR A 42 10.33 -23.93 7.56
C TYR A 42 11.39 -22.92 7.99
N GLU A 43 12.33 -22.57 7.11
CA GLU A 43 13.36 -21.56 7.38
C GLU A 43 12.71 -20.17 7.61
N LEU A 44 11.71 -19.82 6.79
CA LEU A 44 10.92 -18.60 6.99
C LEU A 44 10.21 -18.60 8.35
N LEU A 45 9.61 -19.72 8.77
CA LEU A 45 8.92 -19.80 10.05
C LEU A 45 9.88 -19.63 11.23
N ASP A 46 11.05 -20.29 11.18
CA ASP A 46 12.05 -20.26 12.24
C ASP A 46 12.64 -18.85 12.40
N GLU A 47 12.90 -18.16 11.29
CA GLU A 47 13.48 -16.81 11.33
C GLU A 47 12.45 -15.73 11.68
N THR A 48 11.18 -15.90 11.27
CA THR A 48 10.15 -14.87 11.48
C THR A 48 9.39 -15.01 12.80
N MET A 49 9.48 -16.14 13.49
CA MET A 49 8.80 -16.38 14.77
C MET A 49 9.64 -17.23 15.71
N ASP A 50 10.05 -16.65 16.82
CA ASP A 50 10.71 -17.37 17.91
C ASP A 50 9.77 -17.46 19.13
N PHE A 51 9.52 -18.68 19.60
CA PHE A 51 8.71 -18.98 20.78
C PHE A 51 7.32 -18.29 20.82
N GLY A 52 6.70 -18.07 19.66
CA GLY A 52 5.40 -17.40 19.54
C GLY A 52 5.46 -15.87 19.54
N PHE A 53 6.66 -15.28 19.51
CA PHE A 53 6.89 -13.86 19.32
C PHE A 53 7.38 -13.60 17.88
N PRO A 54 6.58 -12.89 17.06
CA PRO A 54 7.02 -12.45 15.74
C PRO A 54 8.30 -11.60 15.83
N GLN A 55 9.31 -11.96 15.04
CA GLN A 55 10.58 -11.25 14.92
C GLN A 55 10.57 -10.37 13.65
N ASN A 56 11.74 -10.08 13.09
CA ASN A 56 11.86 -9.30 11.87
C ASN A 56 11.25 -10.07 10.68
N SER A 57 10.30 -9.44 10.00
CA SER A 57 9.62 -10.01 8.81
C SER A 57 9.94 -9.24 7.53
N ASP A 58 10.94 -8.35 7.56
CA ASP A 58 11.30 -7.52 6.42
C ASP A 58 12.09 -8.32 5.37
N LEU A 59 11.59 -8.29 4.13
CA LEU A 59 12.13 -9.05 3.00
C LEU A 59 13.63 -8.76 2.75
N SER A 60 14.07 -7.52 2.99
CA SER A 60 15.45 -7.10 2.74
C SER A 60 16.46 -7.74 3.70
N ASP A 61 16.04 -7.97 4.94
CA ASP A 61 16.88 -8.54 5.99
C ASP A 61 16.85 -10.06 5.93
N LEU A 62 15.67 -10.64 5.68
CA LEU A 62 15.49 -12.07 5.54
C LEU A 62 16.20 -12.66 4.30
N LYS A 63 16.36 -11.89 3.22
CA LYS A 63 17.13 -12.33 2.04
C LYS A 63 18.62 -12.57 2.34
N MET A 64 19.14 -12.00 3.42
CA MET A 64 20.54 -12.20 3.82
C MET A 64 20.72 -13.39 4.77
N LEU A 65 19.64 -13.83 5.42
CA LEU A 65 19.64 -14.89 6.44
C LEU A 65 19.15 -16.23 5.86
N ILE A 66 18.22 -16.18 4.91
CA ILE A 66 17.64 -17.36 4.27
C ILE A 66 18.55 -17.87 3.15
N THR A 67 18.99 -19.11 3.30
CA THR A 67 19.93 -19.78 2.40
C THR A 67 19.25 -20.68 1.36
N SER A 68 17.98 -21.02 1.55
CA SER A 68 17.23 -21.87 0.63
C SER A 68 16.79 -21.11 -0.64
N GLU A 69 17.19 -21.60 -1.82
CA GLU A 69 16.69 -21.10 -3.11
C GLU A 69 15.28 -21.67 -3.41
N SER A 70 14.34 -20.81 -3.81
CA SER A 70 13.00 -21.24 -4.23
C SER A 70 13.05 -22.09 -5.49
N ILE A 71 12.38 -23.25 -5.51
CA ILE A 71 12.30 -24.09 -6.71
C ILE A 71 11.13 -23.60 -7.57
N ARG A 72 11.41 -22.68 -8.49
CA ARG A 72 10.45 -22.26 -9.52
C ARG A 72 10.31 -23.34 -10.59
N VAL A 73 9.08 -23.61 -11.02
CA VAL A 73 8.82 -24.43 -12.22
C VAL A 73 9.19 -23.57 -13.44
N GLY A 74 10.41 -23.75 -13.93
CA GLY A 74 10.96 -23.02 -15.06
C GLY A 74 11.85 -21.85 -14.63
N GLU A 75 13.11 -21.90 -15.08
CA GLU A 75 14.19 -20.91 -14.87
C GLU A 75 14.84 -20.88 -13.47
N ARG A 76 16.03 -21.51 -13.42
CA ARG A 76 16.99 -21.39 -12.32
C ARG A 76 17.53 -19.96 -12.31
N TYR A 77 17.13 -19.17 -11.31
CA TYR A 77 17.81 -17.92 -11.01
C TYR A 77 19.10 -18.26 -10.26
N LYS A 78 20.25 -18.19 -10.94
CA LYS A 78 21.55 -18.21 -10.26
C LYS A 78 21.73 -16.84 -9.62
N SER A 79 21.70 -16.75 -8.29
CA SER A 79 22.23 -15.57 -7.60
C SER A 79 23.66 -15.87 -7.20
N GLU A 80 24.61 -15.08 -7.72
CA GLU A 80 26.01 -15.16 -7.33
C GLU A 80 26.14 -14.84 -5.83
N MET A 81 26.76 -15.78 -5.12
CA MET A 81 27.03 -15.74 -3.69
C MET A 81 28.15 -14.71 -3.42
N GLY A 82 27.80 -13.54 -2.88
CA GLY A 82 28.76 -12.60 -2.30
C GLY A 82 29.23 -13.07 -0.92
N PRO A 83 30.46 -12.73 -0.48
CA PRO A 83 31.03 -13.27 0.74
C PRO A 83 30.35 -12.71 1.99
N SER A 84 30.34 -13.53 3.05
CA SER A 84 29.84 -13.22 4.38
C SER A 84 30.57 -12.01 4.99
N LEU A 85 29.81 -11.08 5.59
CA LEU A 85 30.38 -9.95 6.33
C LEU A 85 30.15 -10.11 7.83
N GLN A 86 31.25 -10.00 8.57
CA GLN A 86 31.33 -10.00 10.03
C GLN A 86 30.70 -8.71 10.60
N PRO A 87 30.18 -8.72 11.84
CA PRO A 87 29.55 -7.54 12.44
C PRO A 87 30.62 -6.52 12.80
N THR A 88 30.66 -5.41 12.07
CA THR A 88 31.53 -4.26 12.37
C THR A 88 30.64 -3.11 12.87
N ALA A 89 31.03 -2.54 14.03
CA ALA A 89 30.67 -1.26 14.68
C ALA A 89 29.31 -0.55 14.39
N PRO A 90 28.70 0.11 15.39
CA PRO A 90 27.44 0.84 15.19
C PRO A 90 27.65 2.07 14.30
N GLU A 91 27.36 1.92 13.01
CA GLU A 91 27.17 3.04 12.10
C GLU A 91 25.90 3.82 12.46
N PRO A 92 25.86 5.15 12.22
CA PRO A 92 24.68 5.97 12.49
C PRO A 92 23.48 5.39 11.75
N ILE A 93 22.41 5.08 12.50
CA ILE A 93 21.17 4.40 12.09
C ILE A 93 20.90 4.64 10.60
N GLN A 94 21.38 3.72 9.77
CA GLN A 94 20.99 3.64 8.38
C GLN A 94 19.49 3.44 8.40
N ARG A 95 18.72 4.40 7.88
CA ARG A 95 17.26 4.32 7.88
C ARG A 95 16.89 2.99 7.23
N SER A 96 16.24 2.09 7.98
CA SER A 96 16.08 0.68 7.60
C SER A 96 15.50 0.49 6.20
N TRP A 97 14.71 1.46 5.73
CA TRP A 97 14.01 1.41 4.46
C TRP A 97 14.77 1.94 3.23
N ARG A 98 15.99 2.50 3.34
CA ARG A 98 16.75 2.96 2.15
C ARG A 98 18.28 2.84 2.29
N ARG A 99 18.93 2.25 1.28
CA ARG A 99 20.40 2.15 1.18
C ARG A 99 21.02 3.37 0.48
N SER A 100 22.25 3.72 0.85
CA SER A 100 22.98 4.90 0.36
C SER A 100 23.72 4.68 -0.95
N ASP A 101 23.94 3.43 -1.35
CA ASP A 101 24.72 2.99 -2.51
C ASP A 101 23.94 2.93 -3.83
N ILE A 102 22.63 3.21 -3.79
CA ILE A 102 21.73 3.12 -4.94
C ILE A 102 22.07 4.19 -5.98
N LYS A 103 22.25 3.78 -7.24
CA LYS A 103 22.54 4.69 -8.37
C LYS A 103 21.68 4.36 -9.57
N TYR A 104 21.00 5.38 -10.10
CA TYR A 104 20.25 5.33 -11.34
C TYR A 104 20.89 6.25 -12.38
N ARG A 105 20.90 5.81 -13.64
CA ARG A 105 21.35 6.64 -14.77
C ARG A 105 20.52 7.92 -14.91
N LYS A 106 19.23 7.85 -14.56
CA LYS A 106 18.31 9.00 -14.55
C LYS A 106 17.43 8.89 -13.31
N ASN A 107 17.40 9.94 -12.51
CA ASN A 107 16.51 10.03 -11.36
C ASN A 107 15.08 10.27 -11.85
N LYS A 108 14.15 9.38 -11.50
CA LYS A 108 12.72 9.51 -11.82
C LYS A 108 11.87 9.13 -10.63
N CYS A 109 10.73 9.79 -10.50
CA CYS A 109 9.71 9.47 -9.52
C CYS A 109 8.36 9.40 -10.22
N PHE A 110 7.61 8.34 -9.98
CA PHE A 110 6.24 8.19 -10.46
C PHE A 110 5.32 8.10 -9.24
N VAL A 111 4.14 8.72 -9.36
CA VAL A 111 3.12 8.73 -8.30
C VAL A 111 1.80 8.40 -8.96
N ASP A 112 1.18 7.31 -8.51
CA ASP A 112 -0.12 6.86 -8.98
C ASP A 112 -1.12 7.00 -7.82
N VAL A 113 -2.17 7.78 -8.05
CA VAL A 113 -3.29 7.90 -7.12
C VAL A 113 -4.39 6.96 -7.58
N VAL A 114 -4.64 5.92 -6.80
CA VAL A 114 -5.63 4.90 -7.12
C VAL A 114 -6.78 5.02 -6.13
N GLU A 115 -7.94 5.41 -6.63
CA GLU A 115 -9.16 5.60 -5.85
C GLU A 115 -10.20 4.53 -6.23
N THR A 116 -10.82 3.94 -5.21
CA THR A 116 -11.97 3.04 -5.36
C THR A 116 -13.19 3.72 -4.78
N LEU A 117 -14.16 4.05 -5.65
CA LEU A 117 -15.43 4.64 -5.26
C LEU A 117 -16.43 3.54 -4.89
N HIS A 118 -16.85 3.53 -3.63
CA HIS A 118 -17.96 2.73 -3.13
C HIS A 118 -19.23 3.56 -3.19
N LEU A 119 -20.20 3.12 -3.98
CA LEU A 119 -21.44 3.86 -4.20
C LEU A 119 -22.66 2.98 -3.92
N LEU A 120 -23.55 3.43 -3.04
CA LEU A 120 -24.87 2.87 -2.82
C LEU A 120 -25.92 3.87 -3.31
N VAL A 121 -26.71 3.47 -4.29
CA VAL A 121 -27.77 4.31 -4.88
C VAL A 121 -29.11 3.63 -4.65
N SER A 122 -30.10 4.40 -4.23
CA SER A 122 -31.48 3.94 -4.10
C SER A 122 -32.10 3.66 -5.48
N PRO A 123 -33.18 2.87 -5.56
CA PRO A 123 -33.91 2.68 -6.81
C PRO A 123 -34.43 3.99 -7.43
N GLN A 124 -34.60 5.05 -6.64
CA GLN A 124 -35.02 6.38 -7.10
C GLN A 124 -33.86 7.24 -7.60
N GLY A 125 -32.63 6.72 -7.64
CA GLY A 125 -31.43 7.45 -8.07
C GLY A 125 -30.81 8.34 -7.00
N GLN A 126 -31.26 8.25 -5.74
CA GLN A 126 -30.68 8.99 -4.64
C GLN A 126 -29.44 8.27 -4.12
N VAL A 127 -28.33 8.99 -3.97
CA VAL A 127 -27.11 8.45 -3.36
C VAL A 127 -27.34 8.27 -1.86
N LEU A 128 -27.27 7.03 -1.38
CA LEU A 128 -27.42 6.67 0.03
C LEU A 128 -26.08 6.66 0.75
N GLN A 129 -25.02 6.22 0.08
CA GLN A 129 -23.66 6.17 0.60
C GLN A 129 -22.68 6.38 -0.56
N ALA A 130 -21.65 7.20 -0.33
CA ALA A 130 -20.56 7.42 -1.25
C ALA A 130 -19.29 7.54 -0.42
N ASP A 131 -18.38 6.58 -0.58
CA ASP A 131 -17.11 6.55 0.12
C ASP A 131 -15.99 6.32 -0.89
N VAL A 132 -14.84 6.93 -0.67
CA VAL A 132 -13.64 6.73 -1.49
C VAL A 132 -12.55 6.13 -0.64
N ASP A 133 -12.12 4.93 -1.03
CA ASP A 133 -10.90 4.30 -0.52
C ASP A 133 -9.76 4.60 -1.51
N GLY A 134 -8.83 5.46 -1.09
CA GLY A 134 -7.71 5.92 -1.89
C GLY A 134 -6.37 5.38 -1.40
N LYS A 135 -5.45 5.12 -2.33
CA LYS A 135 -4.05 4.82 -2.04
C LYS A 135 -3.13 5.56 -3.00
N VAL A 136 -1.99 6.01 -2.48
CA VAL A 136 -0.93 6.67 -3.24
C VAL A 136 0.23 5.70 -3.36
N LEU A 137 0.42 5.17 -4.57
CA LEU A 137 1.54 4.30 -4.91
C LEU A 137 2.66 5.16 -5.49
N MET A 138 3.88 4.94 -5.03
CA MET A 138 5.04 5.68 -5.49
C MET A 138 6.08 4.70 -6.03
N ARG A 139 6.67 5.06 -7.18
CA ARG A 139 7.86 4.41 -7.72
C ARG A 139 9.03 5.37 -7.74
N ALA A 140 9.95 5.19 -6.80
CA ALA A 140 11.14 6.02 -6.67
C ALA A 140 12.36 5.32 -7.30
N LEU A 141 12.82 5.86 -8.43
CA LEU A 141 14.06 5.46 -9.10
C LEU A 141 15.08 6.60 -8.91
N LEU A 142 15.54 6.78 -7.67
CA LEU A 142 16.37 7.91 -7.26
C LEU A 142 17.74 7.45 -6.75
N SER A 143 18.79 8.20 -7.02
CA SER A 143 20.15 7.87 -6.56
C SER A 143 20.42 8.41 -5.15
N GLY A 144 21.18 7.68 -4.34
CA GLY A 144 21.57 8.06 -2.99
C GLY A 144 20.39 8.11 -2.02
N VAL A 145 20.42 9.10 -1.12
CA VAL A 145 19.46 9.29 -0.01
C VAL A 145 18.70 10.61 -0.18
N PRO A 146 17.76 10.71 -1.15
CA PRO A 146 17.05 11.94 -1.44
C PRO A 146 15.95 12.22 -0.41
N GLU A 147 15.81 13.48 -0.02
CA GLU A 147 14.68 13.97 0.76
C GLU A 147 13.60 14.50 -0.20
N CYS A 148 12.43 13.88 -0.17
CA CYS A 148 11.28 14.25 -0.98
C CYS A 148 10.25 15.01 -0.13
N SER A 149 9.53 15.93 -0.77
CA SER A 149 8.36 16.58 -0.19
C SER A 149 7.18 16.53 -1.17
N MET A 150 5.99 16.24 -0.65
CA MET A 150 4.74 16.17 -1.41
C MET A 150 3.68 17.02 -0.70
N GLY A 151 3.17 18.03 -1.40
CA GLY A 151 2.00 18.78 -0.94
C GLY A 151 0.72 18.01 -1.19
N ILE A 152 -0.23 18.07 -0.25
CA ILE A 152 -1.54 17.44 -0.39
C ILE A 152 -2.61 18.50 -0.12
N ASN A 153 -3.58 18.60 -1.02
CA ASN A 153 -4.72 19.48 -0.86
C ASN A 153 -5.86 18.77 -0.08
N ALA A 154 -5.57 18.34 1.14
CA ALA A 154 -6.52 17.62 2.00
C ALA A 154 -6.25 17.96 3.47
N ASP A 155 -7.29 17.89 4.31
CA ASP A 155 -7.15 18.22 5.72
C ASP A 155 -6.39 17.13 6.47
N LEU A 156 -5.14 17.45 6.82
CA LEU A 156 -4.24 16.59 7.60
C LEU A 156 -4.32 16.91 9.10
N SER A 157 -5.18 17.85 9.51
CA SER A 157 -5.38 18.23 10.91
C SER A 157 -5.78 17.03 11.79
N SER A 158 -6.56 16.07 11.25
CA SER A 158 -6.99 14.87 11.98
C SER A 158 -5.85 13.91 12.34
N LEU A 159 -4.76 13.88 11.56
CA LEU A 159 -3.58 13.06 11.85
C LEU A 159 -2.63 13.71 12.83
N LEU A 160 -2.77 15.02 12.98
CA LEU A 160 -1.99 15.86 13.85
C LEU A 160 -2.85 16.09 15.09
N ASN A 161 -2.65 15.30 16.13
CA ASN A 161 -3.12 15.60 17.50
C ASN A 161 -2.55 16.94 18.07
N THR A 162 -2.11 17.85 17.21
CA THR A 162 -1.67 19.20 17.54
C THR A 162 -2.84 20.15 17.28
N GLN A 163 -3.18 20.94 18.31
CA GLN A 163 -4.24 21.95 18.33
C GLN A 163 -3.94 23.18 17.42
N GLY A 164 -3.44 22.95 16.22
CA GLY A 164 -3.23 23.97 15.22
C GLY A 164 -4.12 23.68 14.03
N VAL A 165 -5.07 24.56 13.76
CA VAL A 165 -5.80 24.61 12.49
C VAL A 165 -4.74 24.80 11.40
N LEU A 166 -4.36 23.71 10.75
CA LEU A 166 -3.70 23.80 9.46
C LEU A 166 -4.80 24.12 8.47
N ASP A 167 -4.57 25.13 7.62
CA ASP A 167 -5.49 25.55 6.57
C ASP A 167 -5.41 24.56 5.40
N THR A 168 -5.60 23.28 5.72
CA THR A 168 -5.34 22.14 4.85
C THR A 168 -6.63 21.75 4.15
N GLY A 169 -6.86 22.26 2.94
CA GLY A 169 -7.84 21.74 1.98
C GLY A 169 -9.31 21.63 2.45
N THR A 170 -10.21 21.31 1.51
CA THR A 170 -11.67 21.31 1.79
C THR A 170 -12.23 19.95 2.21
N ASN A 171 -11.42 18.89 2.14
CA ASN A 171 -11.88 17.52 2.32
C ASN A 171 -11.20 16.89 3.54
N PRO A 172 -11.94 16.62 4.62
CA PRO A 172 -11.39 15.92 5.78
C PRO A 172 -11.06 14.47 5.43
N LEU A 173 -9.82 14.06 5.69
CA LEU A 173 -9.42 12.66 5.64
C LEU A 173 -9.80 12.00 6.97
N VAL A 174 -10.62 10.95 6.89
CA VAL A 174 -11.18 10.29 8.08
C VAL A 174 -10.23 9.23 8.62
N ASP A 175 -9.73 8.37 7.74
CA ASP A 175 -8.75 7.33 8.07
C ASP A 175 -7.57 7.49 7.13
N CYS A 176 -6.42 7.96 7.63
CA CYS A 176 -5.21 8.05 6.83
C CYS A 176 -4.04 7.34 7.50
N THR A 177 -3.45 6.40 6.77
CA THR A 177 -2.28 5.63 7.18
C THR A 177 -1.11 6.05 6.31
N LEU A 178 -0.01 6.43 6.94
CA LEU A 178 1.22 6.86 6.25
C LEU A 178 2.27 5.75 6.33
N HIS A 179 3.10 5.64 5.30
CA HIS A 179 4.29 4.80 5.35
C HIS A 179 5.26 5.30 6.44
N PRO A 180 6.00 4.43 7.16
CA PRO A 180 6.92 4.84 8.23
C PRO A 180 8.03 5.83 7.81
N CYS A 181 8.31 5.92 6.51
CA CYS A 181 9.28 6.87 5.97
C CYS A 181 8.77 8.32 5.98
N VAL A 182 7.48 8.53 6.24
CA VAL A 182 6.80 9.82 6.14
C VAL A 182 6.78 10.55 7.48
N THR A 183 7.14 11.82 7.42
CA THR A 183 7.01 12.79 8.50
C THR A 183 6.21 13.97 7.99
N LEU A 184 5.35 14.53 8.83
CA LEU A 184 4.61 15.73 8.50
C LEU A 184 5.51 16.95 8.64
N GLY A 185 5.54 17.79 7.60
CA GLY A 185 6.35 18.98 7.54
C GLY A 185 5.54 20.18 7.04
N ARG A 186 6.22 21.31 6.88
CA ARG A 186 5.69 22.51 6.24
C ARG A 186 6.58 22.90 5.06
N LEU A 187 5.95 23.29 3.95
CA LEU A 187 6.62 23.83 2.77
C LEU A 187 5.90 25.11 2.35
N GLY A 188 6.57 26.26 2.47
CA GLY A 188 5.98 27.54 2.07
C GLY A 188 4.79 28.02 2.92
N GLY A 189 4.56 27.44 4.10
CA GLY A 189 3.40 27.73 4.96
C GLY A 189 2.36 26.61 4.97
N ASP A 190 2.29 25.84 3.89
CA ASP A 190 1.34 24.74 3.72
C ASP A 190 1.87 23.44 4.29
N ALA A 191 0.96 22.56 4.73
CA ALA A 191 1.33 21.23 5.20
C ALA A 191 1.81 20.36 4.05
N CYS A 192 2.89 19.61 4.26
CA CYS A 192 3.44 18.68 3.28
C CYS A 192 3.88 17.37 3.94
N LEU A 193 3.84 16.28 3.18
CA LEU A 193 4.52 15.04 3.54
C LEU A 193 6.01 15.17 3.19
N ARG A 194 6.90 14.98 4.16
CA ARG A 194 8.35 14.95 3.96
C ARG A 194 8.86 13.55 4.24
N PHE A 195 9.65 12.97 3.34
CA PHE A 195 10.06 11.59 3.46
C PHE A 195 11.31 11.27 2.65
N ILE A 196 11.98 10.19 3.04
CA ILE A 196 13.02 9.55 2.22
C ILE A 196 12.40 8.26 1.68
N PRO A 197 12.04 8.20 0.38
CA PRO A 197 11.29 7.07 -0.16
C PRO A 197 12.12 5.79 -0.10
N PRO A 198 11.52 4.61 0.14
CA PRO A 198 12.11 3.34 -0.25
C PRO A 198 12.48 3.31 -1.74
N ASP A 199 13.34 2.39 -2.14
CA ASP A 199 13.68 2.22 -3.56
C ASP A 199 12.67 1.34 -4.28
N GLY A 200 12.34 1.69 -5.53
CA GLY A 200 11.34 0.95 -6.31
C GLY A 200 9.90 1.34 -5.96
N GLU A 201 8.99 0.37 -6.07
CA GLU A 201 7.54 0.55 -5.88
C GLU A 201 7.14 0.31 -4.42
N PHE A 202 6.42 1.27 -3.82
CA PHE A 202 5.89 1.15 -2.47
C PHE A 202 4.60 1.98 -2.30
N GLU A 203 3.79 1.65 -1.29
CA GLU A 203 2.62 2.43 -0.90
C GLU A 203 3.05 3.56 0.04
N LEU A 204 2.87 4.81 -0.38
CA LEU A 204 3.26 5.98 0.40
C LEU A 204 2.22 6.32 1.47
N MET A 205 0.94 6.26 1.10
CA MET A 205 -0.17 6.49 2.02
C MET A 205 -1.45 5.83 1.52
N ARG A 206 -2.33 5.54 2.46
CA ARG A 206 -3.71 5.12 2.24
C ARG A 206 -4.63 6.08 2.97
N TYR A 207 -5.73 6.47 2.32
CA TYR A 207 -6.67 7.42 2.89
C TYR A 207 -8.12 7.03 2.58
N ARG A 208 -9.04 7.53 3.40
CA ARG A 208 -10.48 7.41 3.19
C ARG A 208 -11.16 8.76 3.22
N VAL A 209 -12.01 9.01 2.23
CA VAL A 209 -12.87 10.20 2.14
C VAL A 209 -14.32 9.76 2.22
N LEU A 210 -15.10 10.41 3.08
CA LEU A 210 -16.54 10.13 3.27
C LEU A 210 -17.45 11.30 2.90
N GLN A 211 -16.87 12.45 2.55
CA GLN A 211 -17.60 13.70 2.31
C GLN A 211 -17.12 14.40 1.05
N ASN A 212 -17.97 15.25 0.47
CA ASN A 212 -17.65 16.07 -0.70
C ASN A 212 -17.18 15.27 -1.94
N ILE A 213 -17.61 14.01 -2.06
CA ILE A 213 -17.27 13.14 -3.19
C ILE A 213 -18.04 13.58 -4.42
N ARG A 214 -17.31 13.94 -5.48
CA ARG A 214 -17.87 14.23 -6.79
C ARG A 214 -17.99 12.94 -7.58
N LEU A 215 -19.21 12.51 -7.83
CA LEU A 215 -19.45 11.28 -8.59
C LEU A 215 -19.06 11.49 -10.07
N PRO A 216 -18.21 10.62 -10.64
CA PRO A 216 -17.79 10.73 -12.03
C PRO A 216 -18.91 10.35 -13.01
N VAL A 217 -19.89 9.57 -12.55
CA VAL A 217 -21.00 9.04 -13.35
C VAL A 217 -22.31 9.19 -12.57
N ARG A 218 -23.38 9.58 -13.26
CA ARG A 218 -24.76 9.51 -12.74
C ARG A 218 -25.46 8.31 -13.37
N LEU A 219 -25.96 7.38 -12.55
CA LEU A 219 -26.70 6.21 -13.00
C LEU A 219 -28.19 6.41 -12.69
N ASN A 220 -29.02 6.53 -13.73
CA ASN A 220 -30.47 6.64 -13.61
C ASN A 220 -31.11 5.36 -14.16
N ILE A 221 -31.26 4.31 -13.36
CA ILE A 221 -31.82 3.04 -13.84
C ILE A 221 -33.35 3.10 -13.76
N VAL A 222 -34.04 2.97 -14.90
CA VAL A 222 -35.50 2.90 -14.96
C VAL A 222 -35.91 1.49 -15.35
N VAL A 223 -36.68 0.82 -14.46
CA VAL A 223 -37.26 -0.50 -14.70
C VAL A 223 -38.71 -0.31 -15.13
N ASP A 224 -39.01 -0.64 -16.39
CA ASP A 224 -40.38 -0.70 -16.91
C ASP A 224 -40.83 -2.17 -16.89
N GLU A 225 -41.69 -2.55 -15.94
CA GLU A 225 -42.36 -3.86 -15.95
C GLU A 225 -43.54 -3.82 -16.93
N VAL A 226 -43.30 -4.25 -18.17
CA VAL A 226 -44.33 -4.30 -19.22
C VAL A 226 -44.98 -5.69 -19.21
N ALA A 227 -46.01 -5.84 -18.37
CA ALA A 227 -46.83 -7.04 -18.17
C ALA A 227 -46.10 -8.27 -17.57
N ARG A 228 -46.89 -9.21 -17.00
CA ARG A 228 -46.45 -10.37 -16.19
C ARG A 228 -45.38 -11.28 -16.81
N GLN A 229 -45.02 -11.11 -18.09
CA GLN A 229 -44.08 -11.97 -18.82
C GLN A 229 -42.87 -11.23 -19.42
N HIS A 230 -42.78 -9.90 -19.31
CA HIS A 230 -41.66 -9.14 -19.88
C HIS A 230 -41.18 -8.02 -18.94
N ILE A 231 -39.89 -8.05 -18.60
CA ILE A 231 -39.20 -6.96 -17.90
C ILE A 231 -38.30 -6.25 -18.91
N ARG A 232 -38.41 -4.92 -19.02
CA ARG A 232 -37.55 -4.09 -19.88
C ARG A 232 -36.71 -3.16 -19.02
N TYR A 233 -35.39 -3.25 -19.17
CA TYR A 233 -34.45 -2.31 -18.56
C TYR A 233 -34.16 -1.19 -19.56
N LYS A 234 -34.41 0.06 -19.16
CA LYS A 234 -33.93 1.23 -19.89
C LYS A 234 -32.72 1.79 -19.15
N LEU A 235 -31.56 1.66 -19.77
CA LEU A 235 -30.34 2.33 -19.34
C LEU A 235 -30.25 3.65 -20.14
N PRO A 236 -30.33 4.82 -19.49
CA PRO A 236 -30.05 6.08 -20.17
C PRO A 236 -28.57 6.20 -20.50
N ASP A 237 -28.26 6.98 -21.53
CA ASP A 237 -26.91 7.16 -22.05
C ASP A 237 -25.92 7.60 -20.95
N PHE A 238 -24.74 6.99 -20.97
CA PHE A 238 -23.64 7.34 -20.07
C PHE A 238 -23.15 8.75 -20.38
N VAL A 239 -23.53 9.72 -19.55
CA VAL A 239 -22.90 11.05 -19.58
C VAL A 239 -21.67 11.01 -18.68
N GLN A 240 -20.51 10.71 -19.25
CA GLN A 240 -19.22 10.97 -18.61
C GLN A 240 -19.06 12.49 -18.48
N HIS A 241 -19.03 13.01 -17.26
CA HIS A 241 -18.45 14.33 -17.05
C HIS A 241 -16.94 14.19 -17.20
N SER A 242 -16.38 14.75 -18.28
CA SER A 242 -14.94 14.83 -18.50
C SER A 242 -14.31 15.64 -17.36
N MET A 243 -13.77 14.96 -16.35
CA MET A 243 -13.16 15.59 -15.17
C MET A 243 -11.67 15.93 -15.38
N TRP A 244 -11.19 15.87 -16.63
CA TRP A 244 -9.81 16.19 -17.01
C TRP A 244 -9.79 17.31 -18.06
N GLN A 245 -10.10 18.53 -17.66
CA GLN A 245 -9.53 19.71 -18.32
C GLN A 245 -8.49 20.25 -17.35
N SER A 246 -7.21 19.95 -17.63
CA SER A 246 -6.10 20.65 -17.01
C SER A 246 -6.19 22.12 -17.42
N GLU A 247 -6.42 23.01 -16.47
CA GLU A 247 -6.06 24.41 -16.66
C GLU A 247 -4.55 24.46 -16.88
N ALA A 248 -4.17 25.00 -18.03
CA ALA A 248 -2.80 25.19 -18.48
C ALA A 248 -2.19 26.46 -17.86
#